data_AF-A0A948YAN2-F1
#
_entry.id   AF-A0A948YAN2-F1
#
_cell.length_a   1.000
_cell.length_b   1.000
_cell.length_c   1.000
_cell.angle_alpha   90.00
_cell.angle_beta   90.00
_cell.angle_gamma   90.00
#
_symmetry.space_group_name_H-M   'P 1'
#
loop_
_entity.id
_entity.type
_entity.pdbx_description
1 polymer ?
#
loop_
_entity_poly.entity_id
_entity_poly.type
_entity_poly.pdbx_seq_one_letter_code
_entity_poly.pdbx_strand_id
1 'polypeptide(L)'
;VICYLLFAIFNVAYYMEDYYTHYPKAYSREWQYGYKDAISYIEEVEKKYSKIYLTKELGRPYIYTLFYKKYDPQLFRKEAVIQRDSYGFVKVLSFNKYYFDKDSLTKTGDKDILFIDSPVDVPKNSKILKRFTAIDGSEVMVAYTL
;
A
#
# COMPACT_ATOMS: atom_id res chain seq x y z
N VAL A 1 42.62 -20.62 -14.27
CA VAL A 1 41.32 -21.21 -13.86
C VAL A 1 40.98 -20.87 -12.41
N ILE A 2 41.84 -21.18 -11.42
CA ILE A 2 41.57 -20.90 -9.99
C ILE A 2 41.29 -19.41 -9.70
N CYS A 3 42.10 -18.48 -10.23
CA CYS A 3 41.85 -17.05 -10.02
C CYS A 3 40.52 -16.57 -10.60
N TYR A 4 40.09 -17.12 -11.74
CA TYR A 4 38.78 -16.82 -12.32
C TYR A 4 37.64 -17.34 -11.44
N LEU A 5 37.79 -18.54 -10.86
CA LEU A 5 36.80 -19.09 -9.92
C LEU A 5 36.72 -18.26 -8.65
N LEU A 6 37.86 -17.86 -8.07
CA LEU A 6 37.89 -16.98 -6.89
C LEU A 6 37.25 -15.62 -7.17
N PHE A 7 37.54 -15.03 -8.34
CA PHE A 7 36.91 -13.79 -8.76
C PHE A 7 35.39 -13.95 -8.95
N ALA A 8 34.94 -15.04 -9.56
CA ALA A 8 33.51 -15.33 -9.71
C ALA A 8 32.81 -15.48 -8.36
N ILE A 9 33.41 -16.24 -7.43
CA ILE A 9 32.90 -16.41 -6.06
C ILE A 9 32.81 -15.06 -5.35
N PHE A 10 33.84 -14.22 -5.46
CA PHE A 10 33.83 -12.89 -4.88
C PHE A 10 32.69 -12.02 -5.41
N ASN A 11 32.47 -12.00 -6.74
CA ASN A 11 31.38 -11.23 -7.33
C ASN A 11 29.99 -11.71 -6.85
N VAL A 12 29.79 -13.03 -6.76
CA VAL A 12 28.54 -13.58 -6.24
C VAL A 12 28.35 -13.24 -4.76
N ALA A 13 29.41 -13.35 -3.94
CA ALA A 13 29.36 -12.98 -2.53
C ALA A 13 29.03 -11.50 -2.33
N TYR A 14 29.67 -10.62 -3.11
CA TYR A 14 29.40 -9.18 -3.11
C TYR A 14 27.96 -8.87 -3.50
N TYR A 15 27.46 -9.48 -4.59
CA TYR A 15 26.07 -9.33 -5.01
C TYR A 15 25.09 -9.80 -3.93
N MET A 16 25.33 -10.96 -3.32
CA MET A 16 24.44 -11.50 -2.29
C MET A 16 24.42 -10.61 -1.04
N GLU A 17 25.56 -10.06 -0.64
CA GLU A 17 25.65 -9.12 0.47
C GLU A 17 24.79 -7.88 0.24
N ASP A 18 24.93 -7.25 -0.93
CA ASP A 18 24.15 -6.08 -1.32
C ASP A 18 22.65 -6.41 -1.42
N TYR A 19 22.33 -7.51 -2.11
CA TYR A 19 20.95 -7.97 -2.34
C TYR A 19 20.19 -8.28 -1.05
N TYR A 20 20.84 -8.87 -0.04
CA TYR A 20 20.17 -9.22 1.21
C TYR A 20 20.27 -8.14 2.29
N THR A 21 21.23 -7.22 2.21
CA THR A 21 21.51 -6.26 3.30
C THR A 21 21.13 -4.82 2.95
N HIS A 22 21.54 -4.35 1.77
CA HIS A 22 21.41 -2.95 1.35
C HIS A 22 20.15 -2.75 0.51
N TYR A 23 19.95 -3.60 -0.50
CA TYR A 23 18.82 -3.52 -1.44
C TYR A 23 17.45 -3.47 -0.74
N PRO A 24 17.13 -4.33 0.25
CA PRO A 24 15.81 -4.31 0.87
C PRO A 24 15.54 -3.01 1.63
N LYS A 25 16.57 -2.39 2.21
CA LYS A 25 16.44 -1.11 2.91
C LYS A 25 16.20 0.01 1.92
N ALA A 26 17.11 0.14 0.95
CA ALA A 26 17.12 1.23 -0.03
C ALA A 26 15.89 1.24 -0.96
N TYR A 27 15.36 0.07 -1.31
CA TYR A 27 14.29 -0.06 -2.30
C TYR A 27 12.96 -0.56 -1.71
N SER A 28 12.82 -0.66 -0.38
CA SER A 28 11.57 -1.12 0.25
C SER A 28 10.32 -0.37 -0.24
N ARG A 29 10.43 0.95 -0.43
CA ARG A 29 9.33 1.77 -0.95
C ARG A 29 8.90 1.37 -2.37
N GLU A 30 9.84 1.03 -3.26
CA GLU A 30 9.55 0.56 -4.62
C GLU A 30 8.87 -0.82 -4.61
N TRP A 31 9.12 -1.61 -3.57
CA TRP A 31 8.41 -2.85 -3.27
C TRP A 31 7.11 -2.64 -2.48
N GLN A 32 6.62 -1.39 -2.44
CA GLN A 32 5.30 -1.04 -1.91
C GLN A 32 5.18 -1.42 -0.41
N TYR A 33 6.32 -1.37 0.29
CA TYR A 33 6.39 -1.64 1.72
C TYR A 33 5.53 -0.65 2.51
N GLY A 34 4.90 -1.15 3.58
CA GLY A 34 3.95 -0.40 4.39
C GLY A 34 2.49 -0.83 4.21
N TYR A 35 2.10 -1.42 3.07
CA TYR A 35 0.71 -1.89 2.89
C TYR A 35 0.31 -2.96 3.89
N LYS A 36 1.21 -3.91 4.19
CA LYS A 36 0.95 -4.95 5.19
C LYS A 36 0.60 -4.33 6.55
N ASP A 37 1.40 -3.36 7.01
CA ASP A 37 1.24 -2.73 8.31
C ASP A 37 0.02 -1.81 8.36
N ALA A 38 -0.23 -1.08 7.27
CA ALA A 38 -1.42 -0.24 7.11
C ALA A 38 -2.70 -1.07 7.11
N ILE A 39 -2.73 -2.20 6.40
CA ILE A 39 -3.91 -3.07 6.33
C ILE A 39 -4.12 -3.81 7.66
N SER A 40 -3.04 -4.25 8.31
CA SER A 40 -3.12 -4.83 9.67
C SER A 40 -3.74 -3.83 10.65
N TYR A 41 -3.31 -2.56 10.60
CA TYR A 41 -3.93 -1.51 11.40
C TYR A 41 -5.39 -1.27 11.04
N ILE A 42 -5.71 -1.24 9.73
CA ILE A 42 -7.10 -1.11 9.26
C ILE A 42 -7.98 -2.21 9.87
N GLU A 43 -7.54 -3.48 9.87
CA GLU A 43 -8.31 -4.59 10.46
C GLU A 43 -8.67 -4.37 11.93
N GLU A 44 -7.79 -3.74 12.70
CA GLU A 44 -8.02 -3.43 14.11
C GLU A 44 -9.09 -2.35 14.32
N VAL A 45 -9.18 -1.37 13.41
CA VAL A 45 -9.98 -0.15 13.63
C VAL A 45 -11.16 0.03 12.70
N GLU A 46 -11.25 -0.73 11.61
CA GLU A 46 -12.19 -0.52 10.50
C GLU A 46 -13.67 -0.60 10.87
N LYS A 47 -14.02 -1.19 12.01
CA LYS A 47 -15.40 -1.23 12.49
C LYS A 47 -15.92 0.15 12.92
N LYS A 48 -15.03 1.10 13.18
CA LYS A 48 -15.36 2.48 13.59
C LYS A 48 -15.64 3.41 12.41
N TYR A 49 -15.37 2.96 11.19
CA TYR A 49 -15.39 3.79 10.00
C TYR A 49 -16.35 3.22 8.97
N SER A 50 -17.17 4.09 8.38
CA SER A 50 -18.09 3.72 7.30
C SER A 50 -17.34 3.53 5.98
N LYS A 51 -16.23 4.25 5.78
CA LYS A 51 -15.39 4.20 4.59
C LYS A 51 -13.92 4.25 4.94
N ILE A 52 -13.12 3.62 4.09
CA ILE A 52 -11.66 3.57 4.21
C ILE A 52 -11.07 3.92 2.87
N TYR A 53 -10.33 5.02 2.83
CA TYR A 53 -9.56 5.42 1.67
C TYR A 53 -8.14 4.89 1.78
N LEU A 54 -7.63 4.28 0.71
CA LEU A 54 -6.23 3.94 0.56
C LEU A 54 -5.66 4.59 -0.69
N THR A 55 -4.55 5.31 -0.51
CA THR A 55 -3.86 5.98 -1.60
C THR A 55 -3.23 5.00 -2.60
N LYS A 56 -3.16 5.46 -3.85
CA LYS A 56 -2.50 4.78 -4.97
C LYS A 56 -1.03 5.17 -5.13
N GLU A 57 -0.48 6.00 -4.24
CA GLU A 57 0.90 6.48 -4.38
C GLU A 57 1.93 5.35 -4.35
N LEU A 58 1.72 4.34 -3.51
CA LEU A 58 2.56 3.13 -3.48
C LEU A 58 2.08 2.07 -4.48
N GLY A 59 1.33 2.43 -5.52
CA GLY A 59 0.91 1.53 -6.60
C GLY A 59 -0.57 1.12 -6.55
N ARG A 60 -0.86 -0.20 -6.51
CA ARG A 60 -2.24 -0.73 -6.62
C ARG A 60 -2.76 -1.23 -5.27
N PRO A 61 -3.27 -0.35 -4.38
CA PRO A 61 -3.67 -0.70 -3.01
C PRO A 61 -4.69 -1.84 -2.93
N TYR A 62 -5.62 -1.91 -3.89
CA TYR A 62 -6.72 -2.88 -3.86
C TYR A 62 -6.22 -4.33 -3.75
N ILE A 63 -5.13 -4.70 -4.44
CA ILE A 63 -4.67 -6.09 -4.44
C ILE A 63 -4.07 -6.47 -3.09
N TYR A 64 -3.39 -5.54 -2.43
CA TYR A 64 -2.88 -5.73 -1.08
C TYR A 64 -4.01 -5.84 -0.07
N THR A 65 -5.04 -5.00 -0.20
CA THR A 65 -6.24 -5.10 0.65
C THR A 65 -6.89 -6.47 0.51
N LEU A 66 -7.09 -6.96 -0.73
CA LEU A 66 -7.66 -8.30 -0.94
C LEU A 66 -6.78 -9.40 -0.35
N PHE A 67 -5.46 -9.33 -0.58
CA PHE A 67 -4.50 -10.35 -0.19
C PHE A 67 -4.37 -10.45 1.34
N TYR A 68 -4.05 -9.35 2.02
CA TYR A 68 -3.81 -9.36 3.47
C TYR A 68 -5.08 -9.59 4.27
N LYS A 69 -6.22 -9.05 3.81
CA LYS A 69 -7.52 -9.34 4.44
C LYS A 69 -8.07 -10.72 4.13
N LYS A 70 -7.43 -11.48 3.24
CA LYS A 70 -7.94 -12.77 2.72
C LYS A 70 -9.40 -12.64 2.24
N TYR A 71 -9.66 -11.58 1.46
CA TYR A 71 -11.01 -11.23 1.03
C TYR A 71 -11.59 -12.29 0.10
N ASP A 72 -12.88 -12.61 0.25
CA ASP A 72 -13.56 -13.59 -0.58
C ASP A 72 -13.57 -13.15 -2.06
N PRO A 73 -12.97 -13.91 -2.99
CA PRO A 73 -12.94 -13.56 -4.41
C PRO A 73 -14.33 -13.49 -5.06
N GLN A 74 -15.31 -14.26 -4.57
CA GLN A 74 -16.68 -14.21 -5.05
C GLN A 74 -17.37 -12.91 -4.63
N LEU A 75 -17.19 -12.48 -3.37
CA LEU A 75 -17.71 -11.19 -2.91
C LEU A 75 -17.06 -10.04 -3.66
N PHE A 76 -15.73 -10.07 -3.80
CA PHE A 76 -15.00 -9.05 -4.55
C PHE A 76 -15.53 -8.90 -5.98
N ARG A 77 -15.74 -10.01 -6.71
CA ARG A 77 -16.29 -9.95 -8.08
C ARG A 77 -17.66 -9.31 -8.17
N LYS A 78 -18.49 -9.41 -7.12
CA LYS A 78 -19.83 -8.81 -7.07
C LYS A 78 -19.80 -7.34 -6.67
N GLU A 79 -18.87 -6.95 -5.82
CA GLU A 79 -18.81 -5.62 -5.19
C GLU A 79 -17.85 -4.64 -5.88
N ALA A 80 -16.89 -5.15 -6.65
CA ALA A 80 -15.85 -4.33 -7.24
C ALA A 80 -16.41 -3.34 -8.27
N VAL A 81 -16.20 -2.06 -8.02
CA VAL A 81 -16.40 -1.01 -9.00
C VAL A 81 -15.10 -0.88 -9.79
N ILE A 82 -15.16 -1.17 -11.08
CA ILE A 82 -13.99 -1.15 -11.97
C ILE A 82 -14.16 -0.16 -13.12
N GLN A 83 -13.04 0.38 -13.57
CA GLN A 83 -12.93 1.16 -14.80
C GLN A 83 -11.90 0.50 -15.70
N ARG A 84 -12.13 0.56 -17.02
CA ARG A 84 -11.15 0.14 -18.02
C ARG A 84 -10.65 1.35 -18.77
N ASP A 85 -9.35 1.39 -19.05
CA ASP A 85 -8.81 2.37 -19.98
C ASP A 85 -8.80 1.86 -21.43
N SER A 86 -8.38 2.72 -22.35
CA SER A 86 -8.31 2.44 -23.79
C SER A 86 -7.39 1.27 -24.15
N TYR A 87 -6.45 0.92 -23.27
CA TYR A 87 -5.50 -0.19 -23.45
C TYR A 87 -5.99 -1.49 -22.79
N GLY A 88 -7.17 -1.47 -22.19
CA GLY A 88 -7.78 -2.63 -21.53
C GLY A 88 -7.31 -2.88 -20.11
N PHE A 89 -6.50 -1.99 -19.52
CA PHE A 89 -6.11 -2.15 -18.11
C PHE A 89 -7.30 -1.89 -17.21
N VAL A 90 -7.47 -2.78 -16.23
CA VAL A 90 -8.50 -2.66 -15.20
C VAL A 90 -7.97 -1.82 -14.04
N LYS A 91 -8.73 -0.80 -13.66
CA LYS A 91 -8.57 -0.01 -12.44
C LYS A 91 -9.72 -0.35 -11.51
N VAL A 92 -9.40 -0.75 -10.27
CA VAL A 92 -10.41 -0.97 -9.23
C VAL A 92 -10.57 0.35 -8.47
N LEU A 93 -11.76 0.91 -8.50
CA LEU A 93 -12.09 2.19 -7.85
C LEU A 93 -12.49 1.98 -6.39
N SER A 94 -13.28 0.94 -6.12
CA SER A 94 -13.71 0.56 -4.78
C SER A 94 -14.24 -0.87 -4.73
N PHE A 95 -14.36 -1.40 -3.53
CA PHE A 95 -15.21 -2.55 -3.20
C PHE A 95 -15.60 -2.46 -1.72
N ASN A 96 -16.82 -2.88 -1.37
CA ASN A 96 -17.33 -2.77 0.00
C ASN A 96 -17.14 -1.33 0.54
N LYS A 97 -16.45 -1.17 1.68
CA LYS A 97 -16.09 0.11 2.30
C LYS A 97 -14.69 0.63 1.92
N TYR A 98 -13.95 -0.06 1.05
CA TYR A 98 -12.62 0.38 0.62
C TYR A 98 -12.70 1.17 -0.68
N TYR A 99 -12.06 2.33 -0.67
CA TYR A 99 -12.02 3.27 -1.77
C TYR A 99 -10.56 3.57 -2.14
N PHE A 100 -10.26 3.56 -3.43
CA PHE A 100 -8.91 3.76 -3.97
C PHE A 100 -8.82 5.02 -4.84
N ASP A 101 -9.84 5.87 -4.80
CA ASP A 101 -9.89 7.11 -5.56
C ASP A 101 -10.58 8.20 -4.73
N LYS A 102 -9.93 9.35 -4.53
CA LYS A 102 -10.50 10.42 -3.68
C LYS A 102 -11.84 10.92 -4.23
N ASP A 103 -11.96 10.99 -5.56
CA ASP A 103 -13.20 11.39 -6.25
C ASP A 103 -14.38 10.44 -6.02
N SER A 104 -14.10 9.20 -5.59
CA SER A 104 -15.15 8.25 -5.22
C SER A 104 -15.69 8.47 -3.80
N LEU A 105 -15.04 9.31 -2.98
CA LEU A 105 -15.45 9.65 -1.61
C LEU A 105 -16.43 10.85 -1.56
N THR A 106 -16.38 11.75 -2.53
CA THR A 106 -17.04 13.07 -2.51
C THR A 106 -18.56 13.05 -2.64
N LYS A 107 -19.18 11.89 -2.91
CA LYS A 107 -20.64 11.78 -3.05
C LYS A 107 -21.40 11.72 -1.71
N THR A 108 -20.72 11.73 -0.57
CA THR A 108 -21.40 11.47 0.70
C THR A 108 -20.75 12.30 1.80
N GLY A 109 -21.56 13.08 2.52
CA GLY A 109 -21.15 13.84 3.71
C GLY A 109 -20.84 12.95 4.91
N ASP A 110 -20.12 11.86 4.68
CA ASP A 110 -19.79 10.84 5.65
C ASP A 110 -18.74 11.40 6.61
N LYS A 111 -19.09 11.40 7.90
CA LYS A 111 -18.25 11.97 8.96
C LYS A 111 -17.23 10.98 9.54
N ASP A 112 -17.24 9.72 9.07
CA ASP A 112 -16.44 8.63 9.65
C ASP A 112 -15.57 7.92 8.59
N ILE A 113 -14.76 8.69 7.87
CA ILE A 113 -13.81 8.16 6.87
C ILE A 113 -12.42 8.03 7.50
N LEU A 114 -11.84 6.83 7.42
CA LEU A 114 -10.43 6.61 7.69
C LEU A 114 -9.62 6.84 6.40
N PHE A 115 -8.65 7.74 6.45
CA PHE A 115 -7.74 7.97 5.34
C PHE A 115 -6.40 7.30 5.62
N ILE A 116 -5.95 6.45 4.70
CA ILE A 116 -4.57 5.98 4.60
C ILE A 116 -3.95 6.64 3.37
N ASP A 117 -3.17 7.68 3.59
CA ASP A 117 -2.62 8.50 2.53
C ASP A 117 -1.11 8.69 2.64
N SER A 118 -0.52 9.27 1.61
CA SER A 118 0.88 9.67 1.64
C SER A 118 1.12 10.79 2.64
N PRO A 119 2.28 10.83 3.34
CA PRO A 119 2.60 11.89 4.28
C PRO A 119 2.47 13.31 3.72
N VAL A 120 2.69 13.49 2.41
CA VAL A 120 2.62 14.81 1.75
C VAL A 120 1.19 15.28 1.47
N ASP A 121 0.24 14.35 1.39
CA ASP A 121 -1.16 14.59 1.04
C ASP A 121 -2.05 14.82 2.27
N VAL A 122 -1.48 14.72 3.48
CA VAL A 122 -2.21 14.84 4.74
C VAL A 122 -2.60 16.30 5.01
N PRO A 123 -3.90 16.63 5.14
CA PRO A 123 -4.33 18.00 5.44
C PRO A 123 -3.87 18.48 6.82
N LYS A 124 -3.56 19.78 6.94
CA LYS A 124 -3.01 20.37 8.19
C LYS A 124 -3.92 20.22 9.42
N ASN A 125 -5.23 20.22 9.22
CA ASN A 125 -6.23 20.12 10.31
C ASN A 125 -6.66 18.67 10.60
N SER A 126 -5.94 17.68 10.07
CA SER A 126 -6.28 16.28 10.29
C SER A 126 -5.85 15.78 11.67
N LYS A 127 -6.60 14.80 12.18
CA LYS A 127 -6.22 14.05 13.38
C LYS A 127 -5.41 12.82 12.95
N ILE A 128 -4.10 12.87 13.17
CA ILE A 128 -3.20 11.75 12.91
C ILE A 128 -3.46 10.63 13.91
N LEU A 129 -3.60 9.40 13.40
CA LEU A 129 -3.85 8.20 14.19
C LEU A 129 -2.63 7.28 14.25
N LYS A 130 -1.94 7.10 13.11
CA LYS A 130 -0.76 6.23 13.00
C LYS A 130 0.10 6.63 11.80
N ARG A 131 1.42 6.39 11.88
CA ARG A 131 2.36 6.54 10.76
C ARG A 131 2.97 5.19 10.43
N PHE A 132 3.22 4.94 9.15
CA PHE A 132 3.81 3.71 8.63
C PHE A 132 5.13 4.05 7.96
N THR A 133 6.14 3.24 8.21
CA THR A 133 7.51 3.47 7.74
C THR A 133 8.00 2.33 6.85
N ALA A 134 8.89 2.64 5.90
CA ALA A 134 9.66 1.66 5.17
C ALA A 134 10.77 1.05 6.04
N ILE A 135 11.53 0.10 5.48
CA ILE A 135 12.61 -0.59 6.22
C ILE A 135 13.75 0.37 6.57
N ASP A 136 13.98 1.39 5.74
CA ASP A 136 14.96 2.46 5.98
C ASP A 136 14.50 3.50 7.01
N GLY A 137 13.27 3.39 7.52
CA GLY A 137 12.67 4.32 8.48
C GLY A 137 11.96 5.52 7.85
N SER A 138 11.98 5.68 6.53
CA SER A 138 11.25 6.74 5.83
C SER A 138 9.73 6.56 5.98
N GLU A 139 8.98 7.65 6.16
CA GLU A 139 7.52 7.58 6.23
C GLU A 139 6.93 7.32 4.84
N VAL A 140 6.06 6.31 4.74
CA VAL A 140 5.45 5.90 3.46
C VAL A 140 3.95 6.15 3.42
N MET A 141 3.27 6.06 4.57
CA MET A 141 1.84 6.32 4.69
C MET A 141 1.48 6.84 6.07
N VAL A 142 0.34 7.52 6.16
CA VAL A 142 -0.22 8.07 7.40
C VAL A 142 -1.72 7.75 7.46
N ALA A 143 -2.15 7.23 8.61
CA ALA A 143 -3.55 7.07 8.95
C ALA A 143 -4.08 8.33 9.64
N TYR A 144 -5.16 8.91 9.15
CA TYR A 144 -5.79 10.09 9.76
C TYR A 144 -7.31 10.16 9.53
N THR A 145 -7.96 11.05 10.27
CA THR A 145 -9.36 11.49 10.05
C THR A 145 -9.41 13.01 9.88
N LEU A 146 -10.47 13.50 9.25
CA LEU A 146 -10.76 14.94 9.14
C LEU A 146 -11.67 15.41 10.28
#